data_AF-A0A935MDU5-F1
#
_entry.id   AF-A0A935MDU5-F1
#
_cell.length_a   1.000
_cell.length_b   1.000
_cell.length_c   1.000
_cell.angle_alpha   90.00
_cell.angle_beta   90.00
_cell.angle_gamma   90.00
#
_symmetry.space_group_name_H-M   'P 1'
#
loop_
_entity.id
_entity.type
_entity.pdbx_description
1 polymer ?
#
loop_
_entity_poly.entity_id
_entity_poly.type
_entity_poly.pdbx_seq_one_letter_code
_entity_poly.pdbx_strand_id
1 'polypeptide(L)'
;MKELLNNKKLIGVYILWFTIHLIILIITWGSQSYRSAENFWPFAGSYEGDLSRAYDLTEFLFYTIIPVFLIIAIHFLQQSKNEK
;
A
#
# COMPACT_ATOMS: atom_id res chain seq x y z
N MET A 1 -6.60 16.81 -9.14
CA MET A 1 -6.85 15.40 -9.55
C MET A 1 -6.64 15.14 -11.03
N LYS A 2 -7.18 15.95 -11.97
CA LYS A 2 -7.00 15.72 -13.42
C LYS A 2 -5.52 15.65 -13.85
N GLU A 3 -4.64 16.49 -13.31
CA GLU A 3 -3.19 16.42 -13.63
C GLU A 3 -2.49 15.17 -13.10
N LEU A 4 -2.78 14.77 -11.85
CA LEU A 4 -2.32 13.50 -11.29
C LEU A 4 -2.77 12.31 -12.14
N LEU A 5 -4.01 12.34 -12.62
CA LEU A 5 -4.60 11.35 -13.50
C LEU A 5 -4.05 11.41 -14.95
N ASN A 6 -3.37 12.50 -15.33
CA ASN A 6 -2.71 12.61 -16.64
C ASN A 6 -1.32 11.97 -16.63
N ASN A 7 -0.71 11.74 -15.45
CA ASN A 7 0.54 11.00 -15.34
C ASN A 7 0.28 9.49 -15.42
N LYS A 8 0.03 9.02 -16.65
CA LYS A 8 -0.28 7.61 -16.97
C LYS A 8 0.76 6.63 -16.41
N LYS A 9 2.03 7.05 -16.34
CA LYS A 9 3.12 6.24 -15.79
C LYS A 9 2.96 6.03 -14.28
N LEU A 10 2.67 7.09 -13.54
CA LEU A 10 2.46 7.02 -12.09
C LEU A 10 1.24 6.16 -11.74
N ILE A 11 0.15 6.33 -12.49
CA ILE A 11 -1.07 5.52 -12.32
C ILE A 11 -0.79 4.05 -12.63
N GLY A 12 -0.06 3.75 -13.71
CA GLY A 12 0.32 2.38 -14.05
C GLY A 12 1.16 1.71 -12.96
N VAL A 13 2.12 2.44 -12.38
CA VAL A 13 2.92 1.96 -11.25
C VAL A 13 2.05 1.70 -10.02
N TYR A 14 1.12 2.61 -9.70
CA TYR A 14 0.22 2.41 -8.56
C TYR A 14 -0.75 1.25 -8.77
N ILE A 15 -1.29 1.06 -9.98
CA ILE A 15 -2.15 -0.08 -10.32
C ILE A 15 -1.38 -1.39 -10.15
N LEU A 16 -0.15 -1.45 -10.65
CA LEU A 16 0.71 -2.63 -10.48
C LEU A 16 0.95 -2.91 -8.99
N TRP A 17 1.30 -1.88 -8.22
CA TRP A 17 1.51 -1.96 -6.78
C TRP A 17 0.26 -2.49 -6.04
N PHE A 18 -0.89 -1.88 -6.29
CA PHE A 18 -2.17 -2.30 -5.72
C PHE A 18 -2.49 -3.76 -6.09
N THR A 19 -2.25 -4.16 -7.34
CA THR A 19 -2.51 -5.52 -7.83
C THR A 19 -1.65 -6.54 -7.09
N ILE A 20 -0.36 -6.24 -6.87
CA ILE A 20 0.54 -7.10 -6.09
C ILE A 20 -0.02 -7.31 -4.67
N HIS A 21 -0.36 -6.22 -3.98
CA HIS A 21 -0.91 -6.28 -2.62
C HIS A 21 -2.27 -7.00 -2.56
N LEU A 22 -3.09 -6.87 -3.60
CA LEU A 22 -4.37 -7.58 -3.72
C LEU A 22 -4.15 -9.09 -3.89
N ILE A 23 -3.20 -9.49 -4.76
CA ILE A 23 -2.85 -10.91 -4.94
C ILE A 23 -2.36 -11.50 -3.62
N ILE A 24 -1.48 -10.80 -2.90
CA ILE A 24 -0.98 -11.25 -1.59
C ILE A 24 -2.17 -11.42 -0.63
N LEU A 25 -3.06 -10.42 -0.52
CA LEU A 25 -4.24 -10.50 0.35
C LEU A 25 -5.13 -11.71 0.02
N ILE A 26 -5.37 -11.98 -1.27
CA ILE A 26 -6.20 -13.11 -1.70
C ILE A 26 -5.55 -14.44 -1.29
N ILE A 27 -4.23 -14.57 -1.46
CA ILE A 27 -3.49 -15.78 -1.08
C ILE A 27 -3.53 -15.99 0.44
N THR A 28 -3.47 -14.91 1.23
CA THR A 28 -3.45 -14.99 2.69
C THR A 28 -4.84 -15.00 3.35
N TRP A 29 -5.91 -14.72 2.59
CA TRP A 29 -7.27 -14.56 3.13
C TRP A 29 -7.79 -15.80 3.86
N GLY A 30 -7.40 -17.00 3.41
CA GLY A 30 -7.83 -18.27 4.00
C GLY A 30 -7.14 -18.65 5.32
N SER A 31 -6.02 -18.01 5.66
CA SER A 31 -5.22 -18.27 6.86
C SER A 31 -5.40 -17.22 7.95
N GLN A 32 -6.37 -16.30 7.79
CA GLN A 32 -6.59 -15.18 8.70
C GLN A 32 -7.17 -15.63 10.04
N SER A 33 -6.29 -15.71 11.04
CA SER A 33 -6.64 -15.43 12.42
C SER A 33 -6.46 -13.92 12.64
N TYR A 34 -7.38 -13.25 13.35
CA TYR A 34 -7.23 -11.83 13.69
C TYR A 34 -5.93 -11.66 14.49
N ARG A 35 -4.94 -10.93 13.97
CA ARG A 35 -3.63 -10.77 14.63
C ARG A 35 -3.45 -9.36 15.16
N SER A 36 -2.80 -9.26 16.31
CA SER A 36 -2.46 -7.97 16.91
C SER A 36 -1.47 -7.21 16.04
N ALA A 37 -1.46 -5.88 16.16
CA ALA A 37 -0.54 -4.98 15.45
C ALA A 37 0.96 -5.30 15.66
N GLU A 38 1.30 -6.11 16.68
CA GLU A 38 2.65 -6.63 16.92
C GLU A 38 3.13 -7.58 15.81
N ASN A 39 2.22 -8.07 14.96
CA ASN A 39 2.50 -8.96 13.83
C ASN A 39 2.57 -8.26 12.47
N PHE A 40 2.70 -6.92 12.45
CA PHE A 40 2.73 -6.16 11.20
C PHE A 40 3.91 -6.56 10.31
N TRP A 41 3.64 -7.19 9.17
CA TRP A 41 4.67 -7.56 8.20
C TRP A 41 5.25 -6.31 7.51
N PRO A 42 6.58 -6.22 7.27
CA PRO A 42 7.63 -7.18 7.62
C PRO A 42 8.35 -6.89 8.95
N PHE A 43 7.79 -6.04 9.81
CA PHE A 43 8.48 -5.52 10.99
C PHE A 43 8.30 -6.39 12.25
N ALA A 44 7.42 -7.38 12.22
CA ALA A 44 7.22 -8.32 13.31
C ALA A 44 8.38 -9.32 13.46
N GLY A 45 8.95 -9.39 14.68
CA GLY A 45 10.23 -10.04 15.00
C GLY A 45 10.28 -11.57 14.97
N SER A 46 9.21 -12.27 14.61
CA SER A 46 9.20 -13.73 14.46
C SER A 46 8.49 -14.15 13.18
N TYR A 47 9.01 -13.68 12.04
CA TYR A 47 8.60 -14.18 10.75
C TYR A 47 9.30 -15.51 10.48
N GLU A 48 8.67 -16.62 10.82
CA GLU A 48 9.12 -17.98 10.43
C GLU A 48 8.90 -18.25 8.93
N GLY A 49 8.99 -17.22 8.08
CA GLY A 49 8.92 -17.34 6.61
C GLY A 49 7.53 -17.52 6.01
N ASP A 50 6.47 -17.63 6.82
CA ASP A 50 5.11 -17.86 6.31
C ASP A 50 4.36 -16.55 6.06
N LEU A 51 4.50 -16.02 4.83
CA LEU A 51 3.77 -14.83 4.36
C LEU A 51 2.26 -14.98 4.52
N SER A 52 1.71 -16.20 4.36
CA SER A 52 0.28 -16.45 4.49
C SER A 52 -0.27 -16.14 5.88
N ARG A 53 0.59 -16.19 6.90
CA ARG A 53 0.20 -16.02 8.30
C ARG A 53 0.32 -14.61 8.83
N ALA A 54 1.00 -13.70 8.15
CA ALA A 54 1.23 -12.38 8.74
C ALA A 54 1.05 -11.20 7.79
N TYR A 55 0.41 -11.44 6.63
CA TYR A 55 -0.19 -10.39 5.84
C TYR A 55 -1.72 -10.47 5.92
N ASP A 56 -2.36 -9.45 6.48
CA ASP A 56 -3.81 -9.35 6.60
C ASP A 56 -4.39 -8.06 5.95
N LEU A 57 -5.69 -7.82 6.17
CA LEU A 57 -6.38 -6.66 5.60
C LEU A 57 -5.77 -5.33 6.05
N THR A 58 -5.25 -5.26 7.26
CA THR A 58 -4.62 -4.06 7.84
C THR A 58 -3.35 -3.69 7.08
N GLU A 59 -2.46 -4.66 6.82
CA GLU A 59 -1.27 -4.43 5.99
C GLU A 59 -1.68 -4.01 4.58
N PHE A 60 -2.68 -4.67 3.98
CA PHE A 60 -3.18 -4.28 2.67
C PHE A 60 -3.65 -2.83 2.62
N LEU A 61 -4.46 -2.39 3.58
CA LEU A 61 -4.94 -1.02 3.64
C LEU A 61 -3.79 -0.05 3.86
N PHE A 62 -2.84 -0.38 4.75
CA PHE A 62 -1.69 0.47 5.01
C PHE A 62 -0.82 0.65 3.75
N TYR A 63 -0.49 -0.45 3.09
CA TYR A 63 0.36 -0.44 1.89
C TYR A 63 -0.33 0.11 0.64
N THR A 64 -1.66 0.20 0.60
CA THR A 64 -2.37 0.76 -0.56
C THR A 64 -2.78 2.21 -0.33
N ILE A 65 -3.33 2.54 0.83
CA ILE A 65 -3.89 3.87 1.11
C ILE A 65 -2.80 4.90 1.42
N ILE A 66 -1.76 4.56 2.21
CA ILE A 66 -0.72 5.52 2.56
C ILE A 66 0.04 6.03 1.32
N PRO A 67 0.49 5.17 0.38
CA PRO A 67 1.12 5.65 -0.85
C PRO A 67 0.24 6.60 -1.67
N VAL A 68 -1.08 6.39 -1.71
CA VAL A 68 -2.02 7.30 -2.38
C VAL A 68 -1.98 8.68 -1.72
N PHE A 69 -2.08 8.74 -0.39
CA PHE A 69 -2.00 10.01 0.33
C PHE A 69 -0.66 10.71 0.14
N LEU A 70 0.45 9.98 0.11
CA LEU A 70 1.77 10.54 -0.18
C LEU A 70 1.85 11.14 -1.59
N ILE A 71 1.34 10.45 -2.60
CA ILE A 71 1.27 10.95 -3.98
C ILE A 71 0.46 12.25 -4.04
N ILE A 72 -0.68 12.30 -3.36
CA ILE A 72 -1.55 13.48 -3.30
C ILE A 72 -0.83 14.63 -2.58
N ALA A 73 -0.20 14.38 -1.44
CA ALA A 73 0.51 15.39 -0.67
C ALA A 73 1.68 16.01 -1.46
N ILE A 74 2.51 15.18 -2.11
CA ILE A 74 3.62 15.64 -2.94
C ILE A 74 3.11 16.52 -4.09
N HIS A 75 2.01 16.13 -4.74
CA HIS A 75 1.41 16.94 -5.81
C HIS A 75 0.98 18.33 -5.33
N PHE A 76 0.31 18.42 -4.18
CA PHE A 76 -0.09 19.72 -3.62
C PHE A 76 1.13 20.59 -3.26
N LEU A 77 2.18 20.00 -2.68
CA LEU A 77 3.40 20.72 -2.36
C LEU A 77 4.12 21.26 -3.61
N GLN A 78 4.10 20.51 -4.71
CA GLN A 78 4.69 20.94 -5.99
C GLN A 78 3.90 22.08 -6.63
N GLN A 79 2.56 22.04 -6.60
CA GLN A 79 1.74 23.14 -7.09
C GLN A 79 2.02 24.44 -6.32
N SER A 80 2.09 24.37 -4.99
CA SER A 80 2.41 25.54 -4.16
C SER A 80 3.79 26.16 -4.45
N LYS A 81 4.78 25.36 -4.89
CA LYS A 81 6.11 25.86 -5.25
C LYS A 81 6.15 26.51 -6.62
N ASN A 82 5.34 26.04 -7.57
CA ASN A 82 5.29 26.59 -8.93
C ASN A 82 4.50 27.90 -9.03
N GLU A 83 3.69 28.22 -8.00
CA GLU A 83 2.94 29.48 -7.89
C GLU A 83 3.74 30.63 -7.24
N LYS A 84 4.98 30.37 -6.79
CA LYS A 84 5.92 31.38 -6.23
C LYS A 84 7.06 31.65 -7.19
#